data_AF-A0A6N3EAJ0-F1
#
_entry.id   AF-A0A6N3EAJ0-F1
#
_cell.length_a   1.000
_cell.length_b   1.000
_cell.length_c   1.000
_cell.angle_alpha   90.00
_cell.angle_beta   90.00
_cell.angle_gamma   90.00
#
_symmetry.space_group_name_H-M   'P 1'
#
loop_
_entity.id
_entity.type
_entity.pdbx_description
1 polymer ?
#
loop_
_entity_poly.entity_id
_entity_poly.type
_entity_poly.pdbx_seq_one_letter_code
_entity_poly.pdbx_strand_id
1 'polypeptide(L)'
;MKKLLVYFSFLTFGMILFVGCSENNKTSMTGIYLRSTNGSSIIIAWNNAPIVMTNETGSENIFDDLENGDKIEVTYDVIMETYPGRTTIYSCILIEKGSVNNIPKDTLDKLEEMGWRFDLLESRTYKL
;
A
#
# COMPACT_ATOMS: atom_id res chain seq x y z
N MET A 1 -10.06 35.11 -50.68
CA MET A 1 -9.52 35.02 -49.31
C MET A 1 -10.51 34.30 -48.38
N LYS A 2 -10.69 32.98 -48.53
CA LYS A 2 -11.63 32.17 -47.72
C LYS A 2 -10.95 31.04 -46.93
N LYS A 3 -9.66 30.80 -47.16
CA LYS A 3 -8.89 29.73 -46.50
C LYS A 3 -8.21 30.17 -45.20
N LEU A 4 -8.20 31.46 -44.87
CA LEU A 4 -7.55 31.98 -43.67
C LEU A 4 -8.47 32.04 -42.43
N LEU A 5 -9.79 32.00 -42.63
CA LEU A 5 -10.76 32.15 -41.54
C LEU A 5 -11.09 30.83 -40.84
N VAL A 6 -10.79 29.68 -41.47
CA VAL A 6 -11.03 28.34 -40.90
C VAL A 6 -9.95 27.94 -39.89
N TYR A 7 -8.73 28.47 -40.03
CA TYR A 7 -7.63 28.17 -39.09
C TYR A 7 -7.78 28.86 -37.73
N PHE A 8 -8.50 29.99 -37.67
CA PHE A 8 -8.73 30.69 -36.42
C PHE A 8 -9.76 29.96 -35.51
N SER A 9 -10.59 29.09 -36.09
CA SER A 9 -11.55 28.27 -35.35
C SER A 9 -10.94 26.98 -34.78
N PHE A 10 -9.74 26.60 -35.22
CA PHE A 10 -9.05 25.39 -34.74
C PHE A 10 -8.00 25.67 -33.66
N LEU A 11 -7.63 26.94 -33.45
CA LEU A 11 -6.58 27.30 -32.48
C LEU A 11 -7.08 27.37 -31.02
N THR A 12 -8.40 27.45 -30.78
CA THR A 12 -8.95 27.67 -29.43
C THR A 12 -9.46 26.40 -28.75
N PHE A 13 -9.46 25.25 -29.44
CA PHE A 13 -9.89 23.96 -28.83
C PHE A 13 -8.74 23.19 -28.16
N GLY A 14 -7.50 23.65 -28.31
CA GLY A 14 -6.31 23.01 -27.73
C GLY A 14 -6.00 23.43 -26.28
N MET A 15 -6.86 24.21 -25.63
CA MET A 15 -6.57 24.83 -24.33
C MET A 15 -7.62 24.48 -23.25
N ILE A 16 -8.07 23.23 -23.19
CA ILE A 16 -8.84 22.72 -22.04
C ILE A 16 -8.45 21.27 -21.75
N LEU A 17 -7.20 21.03 -21.33
CA LEU A 17 -6.83 19.79 -20.62
C LEU A 17 -5.84 20.01 -19.47
N PHE A 18 -5.71 21.24 -18.97
CA PHE A 18 -5.20 21.46 -17.62
C PHE A 18 -6.36 21.52 -16.64
N VAL A 19 -7.16 20.44 -16.58
CA VAL A 19 -7.83 20.13 -15.33
C VAL A 19 -6.71 19.67 -14.42
N GLY A 20 -6.08 20.64 -13.75
CA GLY A 20 -5.20 20.34 -12.64
C GLY A 20 -6.03 19.61 -11.60
N CYS A 21 -5.91 18.29 -11.55
CA CYS A 21 -6.19 17.58 -10.32
C CYS A 21 -5.25 18.17 -9.29
N SER A 22 -5.80 19.01 -8.40
CA SER A 22 -5.14 19.36 -7.16
C SER A 22 -5.00 18.05 -6.39
N GLU A 23 -3.90 17.34 -6.61
CA GLU A 23 -3.51 16.21 -5.78
C GLU A 23 -3.31 16.77 -4.38
N ASN A 24 -4.27 16.48 -3.51
CA ASN A 24 -4.03 16.50 -2.08
C ASN A 24 -2.84 15.55 -1.89
N ASN A 25 -1.62 16.09 -1.73
CA ASN A 25 -0.37 15.33 -1.63
C ASN A 25 -0.40 14.47 -0.35
N LYS A 26 -1.21 13.42 -0.35
CA LYS A 26 -1.21 12.40 0.70
C LYS A 26 0.01 11.54 0.44
N THR A 27 0.87 11.42 1.43
CA THR A 27 2.06 10.58 1.34
C THR A 27 1.63 9.13 1.12
N SER A 28 2.24 8.46 0.15
CA SER A 28 2.01 7.05 -0.14
C SER A 28 3.26 6.22 0.11
N MET A 29 3.07 4.95 0.42
CA MET A 29 4.15 3.98 0.54
C MET A 29 3.72 2.63 -0.02
N THR A 30 4.70 1.91 -0.57
CA THR A 30 4.55 0.54 -1.05
C THR A 30 5.28 -0.41 -0.12
N GLY A 31 4.75 -1.62 0.06
CA GLY A 31 5.39 -2.63 0.88
C GLY A 31 4.70 -3.99 0.76
N ILE A 32 5.19 -4.94 1.56
CA ILE A 32 4.64 -6.30 1.61
C ILE A 32 3.61 -6.38 2.75
N TYR A 33 2.40 -6.84 2.42
CA TYR A 33 1.32 -7.04 3.38
C TYR A 33 1.59 -8.25 4.26
N LEU A 34 1.31 -8.09 5.55
CA LEU A 34 1.40 -9.13 6.56
C LEU A 34 0.27 -8.96 7.58
N ARG A 35 -0.50 -10.01 7.83
CA ARG A 35 -1.57 -10.05 8.82
C ARG A 35 -1.18 -10.92 9.99
N SER A 36 -1.20 -10.35 11.19
CA SER A 36 -1.00 -11.11 12.43
C SER A 36 -2.28 -11.82 12.86
N THR A 37 -2.12 -12.89 13.63
CA THR A 37 -3.22 -13.70 14.21
C THR A 37 -4.12 -12.92 15.16
N ASN A 38 -3.63 -11.81 15.73
CA ASN A 38 -4.45 -10.89 16.53
C ASN A 38 -5.30 -9.92 15.68
N GLY A 39 -5.28 -10.06 14.35
CA GLY A 39 -6.05 -9.25 13.41
C GLY A 39 -5.38 -7.96 12.95
N SER A 40 -4.18 -7.62 13.44
CA SER A 40 -3.49 -6.41 12.98
C SER A 40 -2.97 -6.56 11.55
N SER A 41 -3.22 -5.56 10.72
CA SER A 41 -2.64 -5.42 9.39
C SER A 41 -1.31 -4.67 9.46
N ILE A 42 -0.27 -5.24 8.85
CA ILE A 42 1.10 -4.70 8.84
C ILE A 42 1.54 -4.54 7.39
N ILE A 43 2.24 -3.45 7.11
CA ILE A 43 3.01 -3.25 5.88
C ILE A 43 4.50 -3.31 6.24
N ILE A 44 5.26 -4.12 5.52
CA ILE A 44 6.72 -4.15 5.58
C ILE A 44 7.22 -3.23 4.46
N ALA A 45 7.57 -2.00 4.86
CA ALA A 45 7.96 -0.92 3.96
C ALA A 45 9.49 -0.86 3.80
N TRP A 46 10.02 0.31 3.41
CA TRP A 46 11.44 0.56 3.14
C TRP A 46 12.37 -0.04 4.20
N ASN A 47 13.50 -0.60 3.75
CA ASN A 47 14.50 -1.26 4.61
C ASN A 47 13.90 -2.36 5.51
N ASN A 48 12.86 -3.05 5.03
CA ASN A 48 12.16 -4.12 5.74
C ASN A 48 11.53 -3.68 7.08
N ALA A 49 11.19 -2.39 7.22
CA ALA A 49 10.59 -1.84 8.44
C ALA A 49 9.10 -2.24 8.55
N PRO A 50 8.68 -2.97 9.61
CA PRO A 50 7.29 -3.31 9.81
C PRO A 50 6.51 -2.14 10.43
N ILE A 51 5.33 -1.84 9.87
CA ILE A 51 4.45 -0.76 10.32
C ILE A 51 3.03 -1.31 10.44
N VAL A 52 2.44 -1.22 11.64
CA VAL A 52 1.03 -1.54 11.90
C VAL A 52 0.15 -0.44 11.32
N MET A 53 -0.86 -0.83 10.55
CA MET A 53 -1.80 0.05 9.87
C MET A 53 -3.14 0.08 10.60
N THR A 54 -3.60 1.27 10.93
CA THR A 54 -4.97 1.52 11.41
C THR A 54 -5.83 2.01 10.26
N ASN A 55 -6.99 1.40 10.05
CA ASN A 55 -7.88 1.69 8.93
C ASN A 55 -8.78 2.90 9.22
N GLU A 56 -8.59 4.01 8.49
CA GLU A 56 -9.48 5.18 8.47
C GLU A 56 -9.95 5.47 7.02
N THR A 57 -10.12 4.42 6.22
CA THR A 57 -10.58 4.53 4.82
C THR A 57 -12.10 4.72 4.69
N GLY A 58 -12.85 4.45 5.77
CA GLY A 58 -14.31 4.36 5.75
C GLY A 58 -14.87 3.01 5.27
N SER A 59 -14.01 2.04 4.94
CA SER A 59 -14.38 0.69 4.51
C SER A 59 -13.78 -0.36 5.45
N GLU A 60 -14.61 -1.09 6.21
CA GLU A 60 -14.11 -2.07 7.21
C GLU A 60 -13.35 -3.25 6.58
N ASN A 61 -13.69 -3.61 5.35
CA ASN A 61 -13.18 -4.76 4.60
C ASN A 61 -11.97 -4.48 3.71
N ILE A 62 -11.28 -3.34 3.91
CA ILE A 62 -10.20 -2.89 3.02
C ILE A 62 -9.02 -3.88 2.91
N PHE A 63 -8.89 -4.81 3.87
CA PHE A 63 -7.83 -5.82 3.91
C PHE A 63 -8.32 -7.25 3.62
N ASP A 64 -9.61 -7.46 3.38
CA ASP A 64 -10.19 -8.82 3.38
C ASP A 64 -9.73 -9.67 2.20
N ASP A 65 -9.42 -9.04 1.06
CA ASP A 65 -8.96 -9.72 -0.16
C ASP A 65 -7.41 -9.86 -0.24
N LEU A 66 -6.70 -9.39 0.78
CA LEU A 66 -5.24 -9.40 0.83
C LEU A 66 -4.70 -10.67 1.49
N GLU A 67 -3.62 -11.19 0.93
CA GLU A 67 -2.90 -12.35 1.42
C GLU A 67 -1.50 -11.97 1.90
N ASN A 68 -0.98 -12.74 2.87
CA ASN A 68 0.37 -12.55 3.39
C ASN A 68 1.40 -12.66 2.26
N GLY A 69 2.16 -11.58 2.03
CA GLY A 69 3.13 -11.49 0.93
C GLY A 69 2.68 -10.66 -0.25
N ASP A 70 1.41 -10.26 -0.33
CA ASP A 70 0.91 -9.35 -1.35
C ASP A 70 1.66 -8.02 -1.32
N LYS A 71 1.93 -7.44 -2.49
CA LYS A 71 2.50 -6.10 -2.60
C LYS A 71 1.35 -5.09 -2.64
N ILE A 72 1.38 -4.15 -1.71
CA ILE A 72 0.33 -3.14 -1.55
C ILE A 72 0.90 -1.73 -1.58
N GLU A 73 0.07 -0.76 -1.96
CA GLU A 73 0.31 0.66 -1.78
C GLU A 73 -0.75 1.24 -0.84
N VAL A 74 -0.33 2.08 0.10
CA VAL A 74 -1.23 2.77 1.03
C VAL A 74 -0.94 4.27 1.03
N THR A 75 -1.98 5.08 1.19
CA THR A 75 -1.82 6.47 1.64
C THR A 75 -1.94 6.52 3.15
N TYR A 76 -1.09 7.31 3.80
CA TYR A 76 -0.93 7.23 5.26
C TYR A 76 -0.65 8.59 5.91
N ASP A 77 -0.77 8.64 7.23
CA ASP A 77 -0.44 9.80 8.07
C ASP A 77 1.02 9.74 8.56
N VAL A 78 1.38 10.45 9.63
CA VAL A 78 2.69 10.31 10.26
C VAL A 78 2.90 8.86 10.75
N ILE A 79 4.13 8.35 10.61
CA ILE A 79 4.55 7.08 11.20
C ILE A 79 5.12 7.36 12.59
N MET A 80 4.53 6.74 13.61
CA MET A 80 5.02 6.82 14.98
C MET A 80 6.34 6.06 15.13
N GLU A 81 7.33 6.67 15.80
CA GLU A 81 8.64 6.11 16.12
C GLU A 81 8.55 5.03 17.22
N THR A 82 7.90 3.92 16.89
CA THR A 82 7.74 2.72 17.72
C THR A 82 8.25 1.50 16.95
N TYR A 83 8.34 0.34 17.61
CA TYR A 83 8.66 -0.91 16.91
C TYR A 83 7.68 -2.04 17.26
N PRO A 84 6.89 -2.55 16.30
CA PRO A 84 6.74 -2.06 14.92
C PRO A 84 6.28 -0.59 14.88
N GLY A 85 6.57 0.10 13.78
CA GLY A 85 6.03 1.44 13.56
C GLY A 85 4.50 1.41 13.53
N ARG A 86 3.84 2.56 13.67
CA ARG A 86 2.38 2.63 13.64
C ARG A 86 1.93 3.82 12.82
N THR A 87 0.90 3.65 12.00
CA THR A 87 0.30 4.75 11.26
C THR A 87 -1.19 4.51 11.00
N THR A 88 -1.87 5.57 10.61
CA THR A 88 -3.23 5.55 10.08
C THR A 88 -3.15 5.54 8.56
N ILE A 89 -3.95 4.70 7.90
CA ILE A 89 -4.06 4.66 6.44
C ILE A 89 -5.40 5.19 5.97
N TYR A 90 -5.39 5.84 4.80
CA TYR A 90 -6.55 6.42 4.14
C TYR A 90 -6.89 5.73 2.81
N SER A 91 -6.03 4.84 2.34
CA SER A 91 -6.28 3.92 1.23
C SER A 91 -5.40 2.69 1.35
N CYS A 92 -5.81 1.58 0.71
CA CYS A 92 -4.97 0.42 0.46
C CYS A 92 -5.33 -0.14 -0.91
N ILE A 93 -4.32 -0.35 -1.75
CA ILE A 93 -4.45 -0.84 -3.12
C ILE A 93 -3.54 -2.04 -3.28
N LEU A 94 -4.09 -3.17 -3.74
CA LEU A 94 -3.30 -4.32 -4.17
C LEU A 94 -2.57 -3.95 -5.47
N ILE A 95 -1.24 -4.04 -5.46
CA ILE A 95 -0.39 -3.78 -6.63
C ILE A 95 -0.07 -5.08 -7.35
N GLU A 96 0.30 -6.11 -6.58
CA GLU A 96 0.71 -7.41 -7.12
C GLU A 96 0.41 -8.51 -6.10
N LYS A 97 -0.19 -9.61 -6.57
CA LYS A 97 -0.37 -10.81 -5.74
C LYS A 97 0.99 -11.42 -5.41
N GLY A 98 1.16 -11.80 -4.16
CA GLY A 98 2.43 -12.33 -3.65
C GLY A 98 2.27 -13.67 -2.97
N SER A 99 3.29 -14.02 -2.19
CA SER A 99 3.28 -15.22 -1.36
C SER A 99 4.10 -14.97 -0.11
N VAL A 100 3.97 -15.86 0.88
CA VAL A 100 4.73 -15.77 2.15
C VAL A 100 6.25 -15.70 1.95
N ASN A 101 6.77 -16.17 0.81
CA ASN A 101 8.20 -16.08 0.48
C ASN A 101 8.68 -14.65 0.18
N ASN A 102 7.76 -13.73 -0.10
CA ASN A 102 8.06 -12.32 -0.30
C ASN A 102 8.30 -11.57 1.02
N ILE A 103 7.93 -12.17 2.15
CA ILE A 103 8.09 -11.56 3.47
C ILE A 103 9.57 -11.64 3.88
N PRO A 104 10.24 -10.53 4.22
CA PRO A 104 11.62 -10.56 4.68
C PRO A 104 11.77 -11.39 5.95
N LYS A 105 12.53 -12.48 5.88
CA LYS A 105 12.71 -13.44 6.97
C LYS A 105 13.20 -12.77 8.26
N ASP A 106 14.20 -11.89 8.17
CA ASP A 106 14.77 -11.22 9.34
C ASP A 106 13.73 -10.34 10.08
N THR A 107 12.84 -9.69 9.33
CA THR A 107 11.73 -8.91 9.90
C THR A 107 10.70 -9.82 10.55
N LEU A 108 10.34 -10.92 9.90
CA LEU A 108 9.41 -11.90 10.44
C LEU A 108 9.94 -12.51 11.75
N ASP A 109 11.19 -12.99 11.76
CA ASP A 109 11.84 -13.58 12.93
C ASP A 109 11.85 -12.59 14.10
N LYS A 110 12.23 -11.34 13.85
CA LYS A 110 12.25 -10.30 14.89
C LYS A 110 10.86 -9.98 15.44
N LEU A 111 9.82 -9.96 14.61
CA LEU A 111 8.44 -9.82 15.05
C LEU A 111 8.03 -11.02 15.92
N GLU A 112 8.36 -12.25 15.51
CA GLU A 112 8.07 -13.47 16.26
C GLU A 112 8.77 -13.51 17.62
N GLU A 113 10.04 -13.08 17.70
CA GLU A 113 10.81 -12.92 18.95
C GLU A 113 10.14 -11.94 19.92
N MET A 114 9.50 -10.89 19.40
CA MET A 114 8.75 -9.91 20.18
C MET A 114 7.32 -10.38 20.56
N GLY A 115 6.96 -11.61 20.23
CA GLY A 115 5.67 -12.21 20.58
C GLY A 115 4.57 -12.02 19.55
N TRP A 116 4.86 -11.44 18.38
CA TRP A 116 3.90 -11.44 17.27
C TRP A 116 3.75 -12.85 16.69
N ARG A 117 2.56 -13.15 16.17
CA ARG A 117 2.20 -14.48 15.66
C ARG A 117 1.47 -14.32 14.34
N PHE A 118 1.83 -15.13 13.36
CA PHE A 118 1.33 -15.06 11.99
C PHE A 118 0.85 -16.45 11.54
N ASP A 119 -0.26 -16.47 10.80
CA ASP A 119 -0.70 -17.68 10.12
C ASP A 119 -0.16 -17.66 8.69
N LEU A 120 0.93 -18.41 8.49
CA LEU A 120 1.65 -18.48 7.21
C LEU A 120 1.48 -19.86 6.56
N LEU A 121 0.32 -20.49 6.74
CA LEU A 121 0.02 -21.84 6.26
C LEU A 121 0.05 -21.93 4.73
N GLU A 122 1.25 -21.99 4.18
CA GLU A 122 1.59 -22.63 2.90
C GLU A 122 3.07 -23.08 2.79
N SER A 123 3.94 -22.93 3.82
CA SER A 123 5.37 -23.30 3.65
C SER A 123 6.10 -24.02 4.80
N ARG A 124 5.44 -24.42 5.90
CA ARG A 124 6.09 -25.27 6.93
C ARG A 124 5.86 -26.79 6.77
N THR A 125 5.48 -27.26 5.57
CA THR A 125 5.19 -28.69 5.33
C THR A 125 6.28 -29.45 4.56
N TYR A 126 7.53 -28.96 4.50
CA TYR A 126 8.65 -29.75 3.96
C TYR A 126 9.98 -29.51 4.69
N LYS A 127 10.07 -29.98 5.94
CA LYS A 127 11.34 -30.45 6.53
C LYS A 127 11.04 -31.62 7.48
N LEU A 128 10.97 -32.82 6.90
CA LEU A 128 11.25 -34.09 7.58
C LEU A 128 12.72 -34.44 7.35
#